data_AF-A0A1V9R9K8-F1
#
_entry.id   AF-A0A1V9R9K8-F1
#
_cell.length_a   1.000
_cell.length_b   1.000
_cell.length_c   1.000
_cell.angle_alpha   90.00
_cell.angle_beta   90.00
_cell.angle_gamma   90.00
#
_symmetry.space_group_name_H-M   'P 1'
#
loop_
_entity.id
_entity.type
_entity.pdbx_description
1 polymer ?
#
loop_
_entity_poly.entity_id
_entity_poly.type
_entity_poly.pdbx_seq_one_letter_code
_entity_poly.pdbx_strand_id
1 'polypeptide(L)'
;MFSILGLINTWIGYINMNVKIKNRVYTIVGGVGNFYLLYVAWRFFANGFIGRGLLFILAFLVLLYFTYLNAIYWFTEKKAKWDISPKIENALGIKSKDPEEEARKKVARMRQAGFVQTNGIFDENQDFLPAEITTSEAELANIQIVADSLKKINYLHLDYDGKSKNTIFKEIKSDGKVRYALGETPQALPYFELKNVEGKLVIYGGINQIESYQLGTVKTIGLMPASEAAKKYHIYLATVVLTGGPFMIAGRSTAMEDNEPFRIDAKIAYTSREKKAAPKVASSYYEKTLSLEDEHLSRRRDRRR
;
A
#
# COMPACT_ATOMS: atom_id res chain seq x y z
N MET A 1 -24.58 6.22 26.50
CA MET A 1 -25.81 5.95 25.72
C MET A 1 -25.51 4.88 24.69
N PHE A 2 -25.79 3.62 25.03
CA PHE A 2 -25.61 2.49 24.12
C PHE A 2 -26.75 2.49 23.10
N SER A 3 -26.54 3.20 21.98
CA SER A 3 -27.44 3.09 20.83
C SER A 3 -27.25 1.72 20.19
N ILE A 4 -28.33 1.03 19.85
CA ILE A 4 -28.33 -0.22 19.09
C ILE A 4 -27.47 -0.08 17.81
N LEU A 5 -27.44 1.12 17.21
CA LEU A 5 -26.58 1.44 16.08
C LEU A 5 -25.08 1.42 16.42
N GLY A 6 -24.71 1.88 17.62
CA GLY A 6 -23.33 1.81 18.12
C GLY A 6 -22.91 0.37 18.40
N LEU A 7 -23.81 -0.44 18.97
CA LEU A 7 -23.58 -1.85 19.24
C LEU A 7 -23.42 -2.65 17.94
N ILE A 8 -24.25 -2.38 16.93
CA ILE A 8 -24.13 -2.94 15.57
C ILE A 8 -22.80 -2.51 14.93
N ASN A 9 -22.40 -1.23 15.02
CA ASN A 9 -21.14 -0.78 14.42
C ASN A 9 -19.91 -1.43 15.07
N THR A 10 -19.93 -1.63 16.39
CA THR A 10 -18.86 -2.34 17.12
C THR A 10 -18.85 -3.84 16.82
N TRP A 11 -20.02 -4.49 16.77
CA TRP A 11 -20.14 -5.92 16.41
C TRP A 11 -19.69 -6.19 14.97
N ILE A 12 -20.09 -5.34 14.03
CA ILE A 12 -19.73 -5.44 12.61
C ILE A 12 -18.25 -5.10 12.38
N GLY A 13 -17.67 -4.23 13.20
CA GLY A 13 -16.25 -3.88 13.12
C GLY A 13 -15.30 -5.00 13.53
N TYR A 14 -15.74 -5.90 14.43
CA TYR A 14 -14.91 -6.98 14.97
C TYR A 14 -14.84 -8.22 14.06
N ILE A 15 -15.83 -8.43 13.22
CA ILE A 15 -15.83 -9.52 12.24
C ILE A 15 -15.32 -8.92 10.93
N ASN A 16 -14.24 -9.47 10.37
CA ASN A 16 -13.72 -9.08 9.05
C ASN A 16 -14.70 -9.52 7.94
N MET A 17 -15.90 -8.92 7.92
CA MET A 17 -16.99 -9.27 7.02
C MET A 17 -16.80 -8.60 5.66
N ASN A 18 -17.20 -9.32 4.61
CA ASN A 18 -17.30 -8.79 3.26
C ASN A 18 -18.13 -7.49 3.26
N VAL A 19 -17.64 -6.44 2.60
CA VAL A 19 -18.29 -5.13 2.42
C VAL A 19 -19.76 -5.27 2.00
N LYS A 20 -20.05 -6.27 1.16
CA LYS A 20 -21.40 -6.61 0.70
C LYS A 20 -22.34 -6.97 1.85
N ILE A 21 -21.88 -7.74 2.84
CA ILE A 21 -22.68 -8.13 4.00
C ILE A 21 -22.94 -6.93 4.90
N LYS A 22 -21.91 -6.13 5.16
CA LYS A 22 -22.02 -4.89 5.95
C LYS A 22 -23.08 -3.95 5.37
N ASN A 23 -23.03 -3.71 4.07
CA ASN A 23 -23.97 -2.78 3.42
C ASN A 23 -25.38 -3.37 3.24
N ARG A 24 -25.53 -4.69 3.13
CA ARG A 24 -26.84 -5.36 3.23
C ARG A 24 -27.49 -5.12 4.59
N VAL A 25 -26.74 -5.31 5.68
CA VAL A 25 -27.24 -5.07 7.04
C VAL A 25 -27.65 -3.61 7.22
N TYR A 26 -26.81 -2.66 6.78
CA TYR A 26 -27.17 -1.24 6.85
C TYR A 26 -28.41 -0.89 6.03
N THR A 27 -28.60 -1.51 4.86
CA THR A 27 -29.80 -1.29 4.04
C THR A 27 -31.06 -1.79 4.75
N ILE A 28 -31.00 -2.97 5.39
CA ILE A 28 -32.14 -3.52 6.16
C ILE A 28 -32.44 -2.62 7.38
N VAL A 29 -31.43 -2.29 8.18
CA VAL A 29 -31.59 -1.46 9.39
C VAL A 29 -32.10 -0.07 9.02
N GLY A 30 -31.54 0.54 7.98
CA GLY A 30 -31.98 1.84 7.47
C GLY A 30 -33.41 1.78 6.92
N GLY A 31 -33.78 0.71 6.22
CA GLY A 31 -35.14 0.49 5.74
C GLY A 31 -36.16 0.37 6.87
N VAL A 32 -35.88 -0.45 7.89
CA VAL A 32 -36.75 -0.57 9.09
C VAL A 32 -36.85 0.77 9.81
N GLY A 33 -35.73 1.49 9.96
CA GLY A 33 -35.71 2.84 10.53
C GLY A 33 -36.56 3.84 9.75
N ASN A 34 -36.62 3.73 8.42
CA ASN A 34 -37.44 4.62 7.61
C ASN A 34 -38.94 4.49 7.92
N PHE A 35 -39.45 3.28 8.21
CA PHE A 35 -40.85 3.07 8.59
C PHE A 35 -41.23 3.77 9.90
N TYR A 36 -40.25 4.11 10.76
CA TYR A 36 -40.52 4.94 11.94
C TYR A 36 -41.02 6.35 11.57
N LEU A 37 -40.61 6.89 10.42
CA LEU A 37 -41.09 8.19 9.95
C LEU A 37 -42.59 8.20 9.65
N LEU A 38 -43.18 7.06 9.26
CA LEU A 38 -44.63 6.94 9.10
C LEU A 38 -45.35 7.07 10.45
N TYR A 39 -44.81 6.46 11.50
CA TYR A 39 -45.36 6.61 12.86
C TYR A 39 -45.30 8.07 13.34
N VAL A 40 -44.18 8.75 13.10
CA VAL A 40 -44.03 10.17 13.43
C VAL A 40 -44.99 11.04 12.62
N ALA A 41 -45.13 10.79 11.32
CA ALA A 41 -46.08 11.50 10.46
C ALA A 41 -47.53 11.33 10.95
N TRP A 42 -47.93 10.10 11.29
CA TRP A 42 -49.24 9.81 11.88
C TRP A 42 -49.49 10.60 13.17
N ARG A 43 -48.51 10.63 14.08
CA ARG A 43 -48.57 11.45 15.30
C ARG A 43 -48.80 12.93 14.98
N PHE A 44 -48.16 13.50 13.95
CA PHE A 44 -48.40 14.89 13.58
C PHE A 44 -49.80 15.14 12.99
N PHE A 45 -50.34 14.20 12.21
CA PHE A 45 -51.73 14.29 11.74
C PHE A 45 -52.74 14.20 12.87
N ALA A 46 -52.55 13.26 13.81
CA ALA A 46 -53.40 13.11 14.98
C ALA A 46 -53.41 14.34 15.90
N ASN A 47 -52.32 15.13 15.90
CA ASN A 47 -52.20 16.37 16.65
C ASN A 47 -52.56 17.63 15.83
N GLY A 48 -53.16 17.49 14.64
CA GLY A 48 -53.63 18.61 13.82
C GLY A 48 -52.55 19.37 13.03
N PHE A 49 -51.27 18.95 13.10
CA PHE A 49 -50.16 19.59 12.40
C PHE A 49 -49.92 18.97 11.01
N ILE A 50 -50.87 19.18 10.11
CA ILE A 50 -50.91 18.56 8.77
C ILE A 50 -49.65 18.87 7.96
N GLY A 51 -49.21 20.14 7.93
CA GLY A 51 -48.03 20.54 7.15
C GLY A 51 -46.74 19.83 7.59
N ARG A 52 -46.55 19.63 8.90
CA ARG A 52 -45.39 18.90 9.43
C ARG A 52 -45.50 17.41 9.14
N GLY A 53 -46.69 16.82 9.25
CA GLY A 53 -46.94 15.43 8.86
C GLY A 53 -46.62 15.16 7.40
N LEU A 54 -46.99 16.07 6.49
CA LEU A 54 -46.68 15.98 5.06
C LEU A 54 -45.17 16.03 4.78
N LEU A 55 -44.40 16.86 5.49
CA LEU A 55 -42.94 16.89 5.34
C LEU A 55 -42.31 15.55 5.75
N PHE A 56 -42.80 14.91 6.81
CA PHE A 56 -42.32 13.58 7.21
C PHE A 56 -42.69 12.49 6.21
N ILE A 57 -43.87 12.56 5.59
CA ILE A 57 -44.23 11.67 4.47
C ILE A 57 -43.28 11.89 3.28
N LEU A 58 -42.99 13.14 2.93
CA LEU A 58 -42.07 13.44 1.83
C LEU A 58 -40.68 12.90 2.11
N ALA A 59 -40.15 13.13 3.32
CA ALA A 59 -38.87 12.59 3.76
C ALA A 59 -38.87 11.05 3.72
N PHE A 60 -39.95 10.41 4.18
CA PHE A 60 -40.12 8.95 4.09
C PHE A 60 -40.03 8.45 2.65
N LEU A 61 -40.72 9.08 1.71
CA LEU A 61 -40.71 8.66 0.29
C LEU A 61 -39.33 8.82 -0.34
N VAL A 62 -38.63 9.92 -0.06
CA VAL A 62 -37.26 10.14 -0.54
C VAL A 62 -36.31 9.08 0.01
N LEU A 63 -36.33 8.84 1.33
CA LEU A 63 -35.49 7.83 1.96
C LEU A 63 -35.87 6.40 1.54
N LEU A 64 -37.16 6.14 1.29
CA LEU A 64 -37.63 4.84 0.79
C LEU A 64 -37.09 4.58 -0.61
N TYR A 65 -37.08 5.60 -1.46
CA TYR A 65 -36.51 5.52 -2.80
C TYR A 65 -35.00 5.22 -2.76
N PHE A 66 -34.22 5.91 -1.92
CA PHE A 66 -32.80 5.59 -1.77
C PHE A 66 -32.56 4.21 -1.13
N THR A 67 -33.41 3.79 -0.19
CA THR A 67 -33.37 2.44 0.39
C THR A 67 -33.65 1.39 -0.68
N TYR A 68 -34.60 1.63 -1.57
CA TYR A 68 -34.89 0.76 -2.71
C TYR A 68 -33.71 0.65 -3.68
N LEU A 69 -33.07 1.77 -4.03
CA LEU A 69 -31.86 1.75 -4.87
C LEU A 69 -30.74 0.93 -4.21
N ASN A 70 -30.50 1.15 -2.91
CA ASN A 70 -29.52 0.37 -2.14
C ASN A 70 -29.89 -1.12 -2.06
N ALA A 71 -31.18 -1.45 -1.90
CA ALA A 71 -31.64 -2.83 -1.86
C ALA A 71 -31.37 -3.54 -3.19
N ILE A 72 -31.68 -2.89 -4.33
CA ILE A 72 -31.35 -3.43 -5.65
C ILE A 72 -29.84 -3.61 -5.79
N TYR A 73 -29.05 -2.59 -5.44
CA TYR A 73 -27.60 -2.61 -5.61
C TYR A 73 -26.91 -3.70 -4.77
N TRP A 74 -27.31 -3.90 -3.51
CA TRP A 74 -26.62 -4.83 -2.59
C TRP A 74 -27.18 -6.26 -2.61
N PHE A 75 -28.46 -6.43 -2.93
CA PHE A 75 -29.11 -7.75 -2.96
C PHE A 75 -29.26 -8.32 -4.37
N THR A 76 -29.20 -7.49 -5.41
CA THR A 76 -29.35 -7.92 -6.81
C THR A 76 -28.10 -7.57 -7.62
N GLU A 77 -27.85 -8.32 -8.69
CA GLU A 77 -26.77 -8.01 -9.66
C GLU A 77 -27.21 -7.04 -10.77
N LYS A 78 -28.44 -6.53 -10.69
CA LYS A 78 -29.05 -5.69 -11.71
C LYS A 78 -29.00 -4.23 -11.30
N LYS A 79 -28.77 -3.34 -12.27
CA LYS A 79 -28.93 -1.90 -12.07
C LYS A 79 -30.41 -1.55 -12.00
N ALA A 80 -30.77 -0.62 -11.11
CA ALA A 80 -32.13 -0.10 -11.04
C ALA A 80 -32.46 0.66 -12.35
N LYS A 81 -33.67 0.45 -12.89
CA LYS A 81 -34.09 1.07 -14.17
C LYS A 81 -34.14 2.60 -14.11
N TRP A 82 -34.37 3.15 -12.92
CA TRP A 82 -34.53 4.59 -12.66
C TRP A 82 -33.48 5.07 -11.67
N ASP A 83 -32.20 4.77 -11.92
CA ASP A 83 -31.10 5.19 -11.05
C ASP A 83 -30.73 6.66 -11.32
N ILE A 84 -31.06 7.55 -10.37
CA ILE A 84 -30.68 8.97 -10.45
C ILE A 84 -29.29 9.27 -9.86
N SER A 85 -28.60 8.26 -9.32
CA SER A 85 -27.27 8.43 -8.71
C SER A 85 -26.28 9.15 -9.63
N PRO A 86 -26.19 8.86 -10.95
CA PRO A 86 -25.28 9.58 -11.85
C PRO A 86 -25.56 11.08 -11.97
N LYS A 87 -26.83 11.50 -11.86
CA LYS A 87 -27.21 12.92 -11.90
C LYS A 87 -26.83 13.63 -10.62
N ILE A 88 -27.02 12.98 -9.48
CA ILE A 88 -26.63 13.48 -8.16
C ILE A 88 -25.10 13.58 -8.07
N GLU A 89 -24.38 12.58 -8.55
CA GLU A 89 -22.91 12.55 -8.62
C GLU A 89 -22.35 13.75 -9.40
N ASN A 90 -22.88 14.00 -10.59
CA ASN A 90 -22.46 15.14 -11.41
C ASN A 90 -22.81 16.48 -10.76
N ALA A 91 -23.98 16.59 -10.10
CA ALA A 91 -24.39 17.81 -9.41
C ALA A 91 -23.56 18.10 -8.16
N LEU A 92 -23.14 17.07 -7.43
CA LEU A 92 -22.34 17.17 -6.21
C LEU A 92 -20.83 17.13 -6.47
N GLY A 93 -20.40 16.87 -7.71
CA GLY A 93 -18.98 16.67 -8.04
C GLY A 93 -18.37 15.42 -7.38
N ILE A 94 -19.19 14.47 -6.94
CA ILE A 94 -18.75 13.26 -6.25
C ILE A 94 -18.63 12.15 -7.28
N LYS A 95 -17.42 11.60 -7.46
CA LYS A 95 -17.24 10.37 -8.25
C LYS A 95 -17.74 9.18 -7.43
N SER A 96 -18.72 8.42 -7.91
CA SER A 96 -19.05 7.13 -7.30
C SER A 96 -17.83 6.23 -7.31
N LYS A 97 -17.42 5.81 -6.11
CA LYS A 97 -16.39 4.81 -5.93
C LYS A 97 -17.08 3.52 -5.56
N ASP A 98 -16.80 2.46 -6.32
CA ASP A 98 -17.27 1.12 -5.99
C ASP A 98 -16.74 0.75 -4.59
N PRO A 99 -17.62 0.53 -3.59
CA PRO A 99 -17.18 0.26 -2.22
C PRO A 99 -16.34 -1.02 -2.12
N GLU A 100 -16.56 -2.00 -3.01
CA GLU A 100 -15.72 -3.19 -3.08
C GLU A 100 -14.33 -2.85 -3.61
N GLU A 101 -14.24 -1.99 -4.63
CA GLU A 101 -12.96 -1.49 -5.15
C GLU A 101 -12.21 -0.65 -4.11
N GLU A 102 -12.89 0.20 -3.35
CA GLU A 102 -12.26 0.95 -2.26
C GLU A 102 -11.73 0.04 -1.16
N ALA A 103 -12.47 -1.00 -0.78
CA ALA A 103 -12.00 -1.96 0.20
C ALA A 103 -10.79 -2.76 -0.30
N ARG A 104 -10.80 -3.20 -1.57
CA ARG A 104 -9.63 -3.84 -2.21
C ARG A 104 -8.43 -2.90 -2.20
N LYS A 105 -8.60 -1.65 -2.62
CA LYS A 105 -7.55 -0.60 -2.57
C LYS A 105 -7.03 -0.37 -1.16
N LYS A 106 -7.89 -0.35 -0.16
CA LYS A 106 -7.49 -0.18 1.24
C LYS A 106 -6.64 -1.37 1.72
N VAL A 107 -7.04 -2.59 1.39
CA VAL A 107 -6.26 -3.80 1.69
C VAL A 107 -4.92 -3.78 0.95
N ALA A 108 -4.91 -3.43 -0.33
CA ALA A 108 -3.68 -3.29 -1.11
C ALA A 108 -2.72 -2.27 -0.48
N ARG A 109 -3.22 -1.08 -0.10
CA ARG A 109 -2.41 -0.07 0.60
C ARG A 109 -1.86 -0.54 1.95
N MET A 110 -2.66 -1.30 2.72
CA MET A 110 -2.18 -1.86 4.00
C MET A 110 -1.07 -2.89 3.79
N ARG A 111 -1.12 -3.68 2.71
CA ARG A 111 -0.03 -4.61 2.33
C ARG A 111 1.22 -3.86 1.85
N GLN A 112 1.03 -2.74 1.15
CA GLN A 112 2.12 -1.90 0.62
C GLN A 112 2.89 -1.11 1.67
N ALA A 113 2.30 -0.85 2.84
CA ALA A 113 2.93 -0.09 3.91
C ALA A 113 4.19 -0.77 4.50
N GLY A 114 4.49 -2.01 4.10
CA GLY A 114 5.65 -2.79 4.54
C GLY A 114 6.86 -2.70 3.61
N PHE A 115 7.13 -1.56 2.96
CA PHE A 115 8.41 -1.31 2.27
C PHE A 115 9.55 -1.29 3.29
N VAL A 116 9.99 -2.47 3.72
CA VAL A 116 11.14 -2.61 4.60
C VAL A 116 12.37 -2.51 3.71
N GLN A 117 13.16 -1.46 3.89
CA GLN A 117 14.55 -1.46 3.42
C GLN A 117 15.26 -2.58 4.19
N THR A 118 15.44 -3.75 3.56
CA THR A 118 15.95 -4.93 4.26
C THR A 118 17.48 -4.94 4.43
N ASN A 119 18.20 -4.06 3.71
CA ASN A 119 19.66 -3.93 3.80
C ASN A 119 20.15 -2.71 4.58
N GLY A 120 19.44 -2.35 5.65
CA GLY A 120 19.85 -1.32 6.60
C GLY A 120 19.15 0.02 6.43
N ILE A 121 19.42 0.93 7.37
CA ILE A 121 18.92 2.30 7.37
C ILE A 121 19.97 3.15 6.67
N PHE A 122 19.63 3.69 5.52
CA PHE A 122 20.47 4.63 4.79
C PHE A 122 20.06 6.05 5.18
N ASP A 123 21.04 6.90 5.56
CA ASP A 123 20.75 8.29 5.91
C ASP A 123 20.16 9.04 4.70
N GLU A 124 19.33 10.06 4.97
CA GLU A 124 18.76 10.96 3.94
C GLU A 124 19.83 11.63 3.06
N ASN A 125 21.07 11.71 3.54
CA ASN A 125 22.23 12.28 2.85
C ASN A 125 23.01 11.29 1.97
N GLN A 126 22.61 10.01 1.92
CA GLN A 126 23.25 9.04 1.05
C GLN A 126 22.60 9.08 -0.34
N ASP A 127 23.42 9.34 -1.35
CA ASP A 127 22.96 9.39 -2.72
C ASP A 127 22.68 7.97 -3.24
N PHE A 128 21.45 7.76 -3.73
CA PHE A 128 21.07 6.53 -4.43
C PHE A 128 21.15 6.75 -5.92
N LEU A 129 21.86 5.86 -6.61
CA LEU A 129 21.90 5.83 -8.06
C LEU A 129 21.10 4.63 -8.60
N PRO A 130 20.34 4.82 -9.70
CA PRO A 130 19.76 3.69 -10.41
C PRO A 130 20.88 2.83 -11.01
N ALA A 131 20.62 1.54 -11.09
CA ALA A 131 21.52 0.58 -11.70
C ALA A 131 20.90 -0.01 -12.97
N GLU A 132 21.65 -0.07 -14.06
CA GLU A 132 21.27 -0.85 -15.23
C GLU A 132 21.72 -2.29 -15.02
N ILE A 133 20.79 -3.25 -15.13
CA ILE A 133 21.05 -4.66 -14.88
C ILE A 133 20.92 -5.42 -16.20
N THR A 134 21.91 -6.26 -16.49
CA THR A 134 21.85 -7.24 -17.58
C THR A 134 21.52 -8.61 -17.02
N THR A 135 20.53 -9.26 -17.63
CA THR A 135 20.03 -10.58 -17.24
C THR A 135 20.15 -11.54 -18.42
N SER A 136 20.78 -12.68 -18.20
CA SER A 136 20.78 -13.83 -19.09
C SER A 136 19.46 -14.60 -19.02
N GLU A 137 19.24 -15.54 -19.94
CA GLU A 137 18.04 -16.39 -19.96
C GLU A 137 17.92 -17.25 -18.68
N ALA A 138 19.04 -17.78 -18.18
CA ALA A 138 19.08 -18.52 -16.92
C ALA A 138 18.74 -17.63 -15.71
N GLU A 139 19.23 -16.38 -15.69
CA GLU A 139 18.90 -15.42 -14.64
C GLU A 139 17.43 -14.97 -14.70
N LEU A 140 16.84 -14.83 -15.89
CA LEU A 140 15.41 -14.58 -16.04
C LEU A 140 14.57 -15.74 -15.50
N ALA A 141 14.97 -16.99 -15.74
CA ALA A 141 14.33 -18.16 -15.14
C ALA A 141 14.44 -18.14 -13.61
N ASN A 142 15.59 -17.73 -13.07
CA ASN A 142 15.76 -17.57 -11.61
C ASN A 142 14.84 -16.49 -11.04
N ILE A 143 14.72 -15.33 -11.71
CA ILE A 143 13.80 -14.27 -11.28
C ILE A 143 12.36 -14.80 -11.26
N GLN A 144 11.96 -15.59 -12.26
CA GLN A 144 10.65 -16.22 -12.30
C GLN A 144 10.43 -17.17 -11.10
N ILE A 145 11.41 -18.01 -10.77
CA ILE A 145 11.37 -18.88 -9.59
C ILE A 145 11.20 -18.07 -8.30
N VAL A 146 11.92 -16.96 -8.16
CA VAL A 146 11.80 -16.06 -7.00
C VAL A 146 10.40 -15.45 -6.94
N ALA A 147 9.88 -14.93 -8.05
CA ALA A 147 8.53 -14.37 -8.10
C ALA A 147 7.46 -15.42 -7.74
N ASP A 148 7.59 -16.65 -8.25
CA ASP A 148 6.66 -17.74 -7.95
C ASP A 148 6.71 -18.15 -6.47
N SER A 149 7.91 -18.19 -5.90
CA SER A 149 8.09 -18.47 -4.48
C SER A 149 7.51 -17.37 -3.59
N LEU A 150 7.70 -16.09 -3.95
CA LEU A 150 7.11 -14.95 -3.24
C LEU A 150 5.58 -14.93 -3.33
N LYS A 151 4.99 -15.33 -4.46
CA LYS A 151 3.52 -15.50 -4.58
C LYS A 151 3.02 -16.60 -3.65
N LYS A 152 3.73 -17.74 -3.61
CA LYS A 152 3.36 -18.91 -2.80
C LYS A 152 3.28 -18.60 -1.31
N ILE A 153 4.21 -17.80 -0.80
CA ILE A 153 4.22 -17.36 0.61
C ILE A 153 3.33 -16.13 0.87
N ASN A 154 2.55 -15.70 -0.13
CA ASN A 154 1.67 -14.53 -0.04
C ASN A 154 2.41 -13.22 0.29
N TYR A 155 3.67 -13.09 -0.16
CA TYR A 155 4.45 -11.85 -0.09
C TYR A 155 4.23 -11.00 -1.34
N LEU A 156 4.27 -11.61 -2.53
CA LEU A 156 4.02 -10.95 -3.82
C LEU A 156 2.53 -10.95 -4.15
N HIS A 157 1.96 -9.76 -4.35
CA HIS A 157 0.55 -9.58 -4.70
C HIS A 157 0.43 -8.96 -6.10
N LEU A 158 -0.32 -9.63 -6.97
CA LEU A 158 -0.55 -9.23 -8.36
C LEU A 158 -2.02 -8.86 -8.54
N ASP A 159 -2.49 -7.84 -7.83
CA ASP A 159 -3.91 -7.45 -7.76
C ASP A 159 -4.19 -6.04 -8.31
N TYR A 160 -3.25 -5.44 -9.04
CA TYR A 160 -3.38 -4.13 -9.69
C TYR A 160 -3.75 -3.02 -8.68
N ASP A 161 -3.14 -3.03 -7.50
CA ASP A 161 -3.49 -2.14 -6.37
C ASP A 161 -4.96 -2.24 -5.93
N GLY A 162 -5.61 -3.37 -6.22
CA GLY A 162 -7.04 -3.60 -5.99
C GLY A 162 -7.98 -2.89 -6.97
N LYS A 163 -7.47 -2.31 -8.06
CA LYS A 163 -8.26 -1.63 -9.11
C LYS A 163 -9.11 -2.64 -9.90
N SER A 164 -10.33 -2.25 -10.30
CA SER A 164 -11.17 -3.09 -11.17
C SER A 164 -10.72 -3.01 -12.64
N LYS A 165 -11.05 -4.04 -13.43
CA LYS A 165 -10.76 -4.06 -14.88
C LYS A 165 -11.33 -2.85 -15.62
N ASN A 166 -12.49 -2.35 -15.20
CA ASN A 166 -13.11 -1.16 -15.82
C ASN A 166 -12.35 0.13 -15.47
N THR A 167 -11.88 0.26 -14.23
CA THR A 167 -11.02 1.39 -13.81
C THR A 167 -9.70 1.36 -14.58
N ILE A 168 -9.04 0.19 -14.62
CA ILE A 168 -7.81 -0.03 -15.37
C ILE A 168 -8.01 0.31 -16.86
N PHE A 169 -9.10 -0.17 -17.46
CA PHE A 169 -9.42 0.11 -18.87
C PHE A 169 -9.57 1.61 -19.16
N LYS A 170 -10.23 2.36 -18.28
CA LYS A 170 -10.38 3.82 -18.40
C LYS A 170 -9.04 4.54 -18.26
N GLU A 171 -8.21 4.12 -17.31
CA GLU A 171 -6.87 4.67 -17.10
C GLU A 171 -5.98 4.46 -18.34
N ILE A 172 -5.93 3.23 -18.87
CA ILE A 172 -5.16 2.90 -20.09
C ILE A 172 -5.67 3.70 -21.29
N LYS A 173 -7.00 3.86 -21.45
CA LYS A 173 -7.56 4.68 -22.54
C LYS A 173 -7.21 6.17 -22.42
N SER A 174 -6.95 6.65 -21.21
CA SER A 174 -6.64 8.06 -20.97
C SER A 174 -5.18 8.40 -21.28
N ASP A 175 -4.23 7.53 -20.95
CA ASP A 175 -2.80 7.82 -21.08
C ASP A 175 -2.03 6.91 -22.04
N GLY A 176 -2.68 5.86 -22.56
CA GLY A 176 -2.10 4.89 -23.49
C GLY A 176 -1.07 3.95 -22.86
N LYS A 177 -0.83 4.03 -21.55
CA LYS A 177 0.19 3.23 -20.87
C LYS A 177 -0.41 1.94 -20.34
N VAL A 178 0.37 0.86 -20.39
CA VAL A 178 0.00 -0.42 -19.77
C VAL A 178 -0.11 -0.28 -18.24
N ARG A 179 -0.78 -1.25 -17.59
CA ARG A 179 -0.87 -1.31 -16.12
C ARG A 179 -0.42 -2.68 -15.65
N TYR A 180 0.65 -2.71 -14.86
CA TYR A 180 1.18 -3.94 -14.30
C TYR A 180 0.39 -4.39 -13.07
N ALA A 181 0.31 -5.70 -12.89
CA ALA A 181 -0.36 -6.31 -11.73
C ALA A 181 0.38 -6.04 -10.42
N LEU A 182 1.69 -5.78 -10.48
CA LEU A 182 2.52 -5.29 -9.36
C LEU A 182 2.03 -3.97 -8.76
N GLY A 183 1.27 -3.18 -9.53
CA GLY A 183 0.80 -1.87 -9.11
C GLY A 183 1.81 -0.74 -9.35
N GLU A 184 1.50 0.43 -8.79
CA GLU A 184 2.33 1.64 -8.92
C GLU A 184 3.49 1.69 -7.92
N THR A 185 3.36 0.96 -6.81
CA THR A 185 4.39 0.91 -5.77
C THR A 185 5.36 -0.23 -6.11
N PRO A 186 6.68 0.00 -6.24
CA PRO A 186 7.61 -1.09 -6.58
C PRO A 186 7.56 -2.19 -5.50
N GLN A 187 7.94 -3.44 -5.78
CA GLN A 187 7.93 -4.47 -4.74
C GLN A 187 9.34 -4.94 -4.42
N ALA A 188 9.88 -4.55 -3.25
CA ALA A 188 11.22 -4.93 -2.83
C ALA A 188 11.32 -6.43 -2.52
N LEU A 189 12.42 -7.04 -2.96
CA LEU A 189 12.77 -8.41 -2.60
C LEU A 189 13.09 -8.48 -1.09
N PRO A 190 12.62 -9.53 -0.37
CA PRO A 190 12.93 -9.70 1.05
C PRO A 190 14.44 -9.85 1.30
N TYR A 191 15.12 -10.60 0.44
CA TYR A 191 16.56 -10.81 0.50
C TYR A 191 17.21 -10.45 -0.82
N PHE A 192 18.29 -9.67 -0.74
CA PHE A 192 19.17 -9.39 -1.86
C PHE A 192 20.58 -9.07 -1.38
N GLU A 193 21.57 -9.44 -2.17
CA GLU A 193 22.99 -9.28 -1.86
C GLU A 193 23.78 -8.98 -3.13
N LEU A 194 24.81 -8.14 -3.01
CA LEU A 194 25.73 -7.85 -4.09
C LEU A 194 27.01 -8.66 -3.89
N LYS A 195 27.35 -9.53 -4.83
CA LYS A 195 28.58 -10.32 -4.81
C LYS A 195 29.49 -9.90 -5.94
N ASN A 196 30.80 -9.92 -5.67
CA ASN A 196 31.79 -9.75 -6.72
C ASN A 196 32.22 -11.13 -7.21
N VAL A 197 31.81 -11.48 -8.43
CA VAL A 197 32.13 -12.75 -9.08
C VAL A 197 32.92 -12.42 -10.34
N GLU A 198 34.18 -12.87 -10.41
CA GLU A 198 35.06 -12.63 -11.56
C GLU A 198 35.22 -11.15 -11.95
N GLY A 199 35.20 -10.24 -10.96
CA GLY A 199 35.31 -8.80 -11.20
C GLY A 199 34.02 -8.12 -11.67
N LYS A 200 32.90 -8.86 -11.73
CA LYS A 200 31.57 -8.34 -12.04
C LYS A 200 30.73 -8.26 -10.77
N LEU A 201 29.93 -7.21 -10.66
CA LEU A 201 28.98 -7.04 -9.57
C LEU A 201 27.69 -7.79 -9.92
N VAL A 202 27.45 -8.89 -9.22
CA VAL A 202 26.33 -9.81 -9.46
C VAL A 202 25.33 -9.70 -8.32
N ILE A 203 24.05 -9.53 -8.67
CA ILE A 203 22.94 -9.46 -7.73
C ILE A 203 22.42 -10.87 -7.48
N TYR A 204 22.41 -11.26 -6.22
CA TYR A 204 21.68 -12.41 -5.72
C TYR A 204 20.44 -11.94 -4.99
N GLY A 205 19.35 -12.72 -5.05
CA GLY A 205 18.13 -12.40 -4.31
C GLY A 205 17.16 -13.55 -4.25
N GLY A 206 16.18 -13.43 -3.36
CA GLY A 206 15.21 -14.48 -3.11
C GLY A 206 14.33 -14.21 -1.87
N ILE A 207 13.72 -15.27 -1.35
CA ILE A 207 12.95 -15.20 -0.10
C ILE A 207 13.89 -14.95 1.09
N ASN A 208 15.05 -15.60 1.09
CA ASN A 208 16.06 -15.54 2.15
C ASN A 208 17.43 -15.92 1.57
N GLN A 209 18.46 -15.97 2.42
CA GLN A 209 19.82 -16.32 2.01
C GLN A 209 19.97 -17.76 1.49
N ILE A 210 19.19 -18.70 2.03
CA ILE A 210 19.22 -20.13 1.66
C ILE A 210 18.62 -20.32 0.27
N GLU A 211 17.49 -19.67 0.01
CA GLU A 211 16.76 -19.71 -1.27
C GLU A 211 17.10 -18.48 -2.13
N SER A 212 18.40 -18.19 -2.24
CA SER A 212 18.91 -17.08 -3.05
C SER A 212 19.44 -17.56 -4.40
N TYR A 213 19.06 -16.86 -5.46
CA TYR A 213 19.46 -17.17 -6.83
C TYR A 213 20.21 -15.99 -7.44
N GLN A 214 21.04 -16.27 -8.43
CA GLN A 214 21.65 -15.23 -9.25
C GLN A 214 20.58 -14.60 -10.15
N LEU A 215 20.36 -13.29 -10.00
CA LEU A 215 19.28 -12.57 -10.68
C LEU A 215 19.78 -11.68 -11.83
N GLY A 216 21.05 -11.29 -11.82
CA GLY A 216 21.60 -10.45 -12.88
C GLY A 216 22.93 -9.83 -12.52
N THR A 217 23.56 -9.22 -13.51
CA THR A 217 24.81 -8.49 -13.36
C THR A 217 24.59 -6.99 -13.52
N VAL A 218 25.17 -6.19 -12.62
CA VAL A 218 25.13 -4.72 -12.70
C VAL A 218 26.07 -4.26 -13.81
N LYS A 219 25.51 -3.60 -14.83
CA LYS A 219 26.25 -3.07 -15.98
C LYS A 219 26.71 -1.64 -15.72
N THR A 220 25.81 -0.77 -15.27
CA THR A 220 26.11 0.63 -14.96
C THR A 220 25.49 1.04 -13.63
N ILE A 221 26.08 2.05 -13.00
CA ILE A 221 25.62 2.68 -11.76
C ILE A 221 25.57 4.17 -12.03
N GLY A 222 24.35 4.71 -12.11
CA GLY A 222 24.12 6.02 -12.72
C GLY A 222 24.59 6.02 -14.18
N LEU A 223 25.61 6.83 -14.47
CA LEU A 223 26.18 6.96 -15.82
C LEU A 223 27.54 6.25 -15.98
N MET A 224 28.04 5.59 -14.92
CA MET A 224 29.37 4.98 -14.90
C MET A 224 29.30 3.46 -15.04
N PRO A 225 30.22 2.80 -15.77
CA PRO A 225 30.35 1.35 -15.74
C PRO A 225 30.54 0.83 -14.30
N ALA A 226 29.85 -0.26 -13.97
CA ALA A 226 29.83 -0.79 -12.61
C ALA A 226 31.22 -1.16 -12.07
N SER A 227 32.08 -1.69 -12.94
CA SER A 227 33.47 -2.05 -12.61
C SER A 227 34.35 -0.84 -12.28
N GLU A 228 34.13 0.30 -12.94
CA GLU A 228 34.83 1.55 -12.64
C GLU A 228 34.32 2.20 -11.37
N ALA A 229 32.99 2.23 -11.21
CA ALA A 229 32.36 2.73 -10.00
C ALA A 229 32.86 1.97 -8.77
N ALA A 230 33.00 0.65 -8.86
CA ALA A 230 33.49 -0.20 -7.77
C ALA A 230 34.93 0.12 -7.35
N LYS A 231 35.75 0.67 -8.24
CA LYS A 231 37.12 1.09 -7.93
C LYS A 231 37.15 2.42 -7.17
N LYS A 232 36.28 3.36 -7.55
CA LYS A 232 36.23 4.73 -6.99
C LYS A 232 35.44 4.82 -5.68
N TYR A 233 34.38 4.01 -5.57
CA TYR A 233 33.41 4.10 -4.48
C TYR A 233 33.28 2.78 -3.73
N HIS A 234 32.81 2.85 -2.49
CA HIS A 234 32.19 1.72 -1.82
C HIS A 234 30.72 1.67 -2.23
N ILE A 235 30.28 0.50 -2.65
CA ILE A 235 28.99 0.30 -3.32
C ILE A 235 28.19 -0.73 -2.53
N TYR A 236 26.92 -0.41 -2.27
CA TYR A 236 26.00 -1.26 -1.55
C TYR A 236 24.65 -1.28 -2.27
N LEU A 237 23.99 -2.45 -2.32
CA LEU A 237 22.60 -2.51 -2.79
C LEU A 237 21.70 -1.92 -1.71
N ALA A 238 20.96 -0.87 -2.07
CA ALA A 238 19.99 -0.24 -1.17
C ALA A 238 18.63 -0.92 -1.26
N THR A 239 18.18 -1.20 -2.48
CA THR A 239 16.96 -1.97 -2.71
C THR A 239 17.06 -2.69 -4.05
N VAL A 240 16.46 -3.87 -4.12
CA VAL A 240 16.18 -4.57 -5.36
C VAL A 240 14.68 -4.79 -5.41
N VAL A 241 14.03 -4.35 -6.48
CA VAL A 241 12.59 -4.42 -6.67
C VAL A 241 12.26 -5.29 -7.86
N LEU A 242 11.16 -6.04 -7.77
CA LEU A 242 10.61 -6.80 -8.87
C LEU A 242 9.85 -5.86 -9.82
N THR A 243 10.01 -6.08 -11.12
CA THR A 243 9.36 -5.32 -12.21
C THR A 243 8.83 -6.28 -13.28
N GLY A 244 7.99 -5.78 -14.20
CA GLY A 244 7.37 -6.59 -15.25
C GLY A 244 6.25 -7.51 -14.74
N GLY A 245 6.13 -8.70 -15.33
CA GLY A 245 5.07 -9.67 -15.00
C GLY A 245 3.75 -9.42 -15.73
N PRO A 246 2.62 -9.93 -15.20
CA PRO A 246 1.31 -9.75 -15.80
C PRO A 246 0.92 -8.27 -15.90
N PHE A 247 0.36 -7.88 -17.03
CA PHE A 247 -0.08 -6.52 -17.28
C PHE A 247 -1.39 -6.47 -18.06
N MET A 248 -2.04 -5.31 -18.02
CA MET A 248 -3.28 -5.04 -18.72
C MET A 248 -3.06 -4.03 -19.84
N ILE A 249 -3.70 -4.30 -20.97
CA ILE A 249 -3.79 -3.43 -22.15
C ILE A 249 -5.25 -3.11 -22.48
N ALA A 250 -5.49 -2.01 -23.20
CA ALA A 250 -6.82 -1.66 -23.65
C ALA A 250 -7.25 -2.55 -24.82
N GLY A 251 -8.25 -3.40 -24.59
CA GLY A 251 -8.98 -4.09 -25.66
C GLY A 251 -10.07 -3.21 -26.28
N ARG A 252 -10.94 -3.80 -27.10
CA ARG A 252 -12.04 -3.07 -27.75
C ARG A 252 -13.07 -2.54 -26.74
N SER A 253 -13.47 -3.41 -25.80
CA SER A 253 -14.54 -3.14 -24.82
C SER A 253 -14.10 -3.26 -23.36
N THR A 254 -12.98 -3.93 -23.08
CA THR A 254 -12.46 -4.18 -21.73
C THR A 254 -10.94 -4.23 -21.74
N ALA A 255 -10.32 -4.08 -20.57
CA ALA A 255 -8.92 -4.41 -20.37
C ALA A 255 -8.68 -5.91 -20.65
N MET A 256 -7.61 -6.21 -21.39
CA MET A 256 -7.13 -7.55 -21.70
C MET A 256 -5.83 -7.79 -20.95
N GLU A 257 -5.66 -9.00 -20.42
CA GLU A 257 -4.47 -9.40 -19.69
C GLU A 257 -3.47 -10.01 -20.65
N ASP A 258 -2.22 -9.61 -20.51
CA ASP A 258 -1.07 -10.15 -21.20
C ASP A 258 0.07 -10.32 -20.18
N ASN A 259 1.16 -10.95 -20.58
CA ASN A 259 2.23 -11.30 -19.65
C ASN A 259 3.60 -11.10 -20.27
N GLU A 260 4.51 -10.54 -19.47
CA GLU A 260 5.94 -10.51 -19.77
C GLU A 260 6.74 -11.11 -18.62
N PRO A 261 7.97 -11.60 -18.87
CA PRO A 261 8.82 -12.11 -17.80
C PRO A 261 9.04 -11.08 -16.71
N PHE A 262 9.09 -11.53 -15.46
CA PHE A 262 9.55 -10.69 -14.37
C PHE A 262 11.00 -10.28 -14.57
N ARG A 263 11.31 -9.05 -14.14
CA ARG A 263 12.64 -8.45 -14.15
C ARG A 263 12.93 -7.84 -12.78
N ILE A 264 14.13 -7.32 -12.62
CA ILE A 264 14.53 -6.60 -11.42
C ILE A 264 15.12 -5.24 -11.76
N ASP A 265 14.84 -4.26 -10.91
CA ASP A 265 15.55 -2.99 -10.86
C ASP A 265 16.25 -2.86 -9.51
N ALA A 266 17.40 -2.18 -9.48
CA ALA A 266 18.12 -1.94 -8.23
C ALA A 266 18.47 -0.46 -8.05
N LYS A 267 18.42 -0.03 -6.79
CA LYS A 267 19.04 1.22 -6.35
C LYS A 267 20.29 0.90 -5.56
N ILE A 268 21.34 1.64 -5.86
CA ILE A 268 22.66 1.45 -5.28
C ILE A 268 23.00 2.67 -4.44
N ALA A 269 23.36 2.45 -3.19
CA ALA A 269 23.99 3.45 -2.34
C ALA A 269 25.49 3.43 -2.57
N TYR A 270 26.12 4.60 -2.57
CA TYR A 270 27.56 4.72 -2.73
C TYR A 270 28.17 5.70 -1.74
N THR A 271 29.44 5.50 -1.41
CA THR A 271 30.23 6.46 -0.65
C THR A 271 31.66 6.53 -1.18
N SER A 272 32.25 7.72 -1.17
CA SER A 272 33.65 7.90 -1.58
C SER A 272 34.57 7.10 -0.66
N ARG A 273 35.53 6.39 -1.26
CA ARG A 273 36.55 5.64 -0.51
C ARG A 273 37.41 6.56 0.37
N GLU A 274 37.59 7.81 -0.03
CA GLU A 274 38.35 8.81 0.74
C GLU A 274 37.60 9.28 1.99
N LYS A 275 36.26 9.34 1.93
CA LYS A 275 35.41 9.81 3.05
C LYS A 275 35.34 8.82 4.22
N LYS A 276 35.63 7.53 4.00
CA LYS A 276 35.65 6.50 5.05
C LYS A 276 36.93 6.52 5.89
N ALA A 277 37.94 7.30 5.51
CA ALA A 277 39.17 7.51 6.29
C ALA A 277 38.99 8.60 7.38
N ALA A 278 37.88 8.60 8.11
CA ALA A 278 37.74 9.21 9.44
C ALA A 278 36.35 8.91 9.99
N PRO A 279 36.29 8.40 11.22
CA PRO A 279 35.95 9.31 12.29
C PRO A 279 37.18 9.48 13.16
N LYS A 280 37.69 10.71 13.23
CA LYS A 280 38.35 11.13 14.47
C LYS A 280 37.26 11.07 15.53
N VAL A 281 37.21 9.94 16.25
CA VAL A 281 36.55 9.91 17.54
C VAL A 281 37.33 10.91 18.38
N ALA A 282 36.88 12.16 18.41
CA ALA A 282 37.30 13.09 19.42
C ALA A 282 36.78 12.52 20.73
N SER A 283 37.62 11.74 21.39
CA SER A 283 37.48 11.32 22.78
C SER A 283 37.28 12.58 23.62
N SER A 284 36.03 13.02 23.76
CA SER A 284 35.65 14.15 24.61
C SER A 284 34.49 13.80 25.55
N TYR A 285 34.09 12.52 25.60
CA TYR A 285 32.98 12.05 26.43
C TYR A 285 33.38 11.16 27.62
N TYR A 286 34.68 10.94 27.88
CA TYR A 286 35.15 10.19 29.05
C TYR A 286 36.05 10.97 30.03
N GLU A 287 36.22 12.28 29.85
CA GLU A 287 37.11 13.08 30.72
C GLU A 287 36.36 14.10 31.60
N LYS A 288 35.06 13.89 31.83
CA LYS A 288 34.25 14.75 32.71
C LYS A 288 33.42 14.01 33.75
N THR A 289 33.82 12.80 34.11
CA THR A 289 33.21 12.06 35.24
C THR A 289 34.22 11.60 36.29
N LEU A 290 35.54 11.72 36.05
CA LEU A 290 36.54 11.41 37.08
C LEU A 290 36.92 12.57 38.01
N SER A 291 36.53 13.81 37.71
CA SER A 291 36.90 14.98 38.54
C SER A 291 35.79 15.49 39.48
N LEU A 292 34.61 14.86 39.49
CA LEU A 292 33.48 15.27 40.34
C LEU A 292 33.17 14.29 41.48
N GLU A 293 33.73 13.07 41.47
CA GLU A 293 33.57 12.11 42.58
C GLU A 293 34.62 12.26 43.69
N ASP A 294 35.79 12.85 43.41
CA ASP A 294 36.86 13.01 44.42
C ASP A 294 36.73 14.28 45.29
N GLU A 295 35.90 15.26 44.90
CA GLU A 295 35.73 16.50 45.69
C GLU A 295 34.64 16.39 46.78
N HIS A 296 33.77 15.37 46.72
CA HIS A 296 32.69 15.18 47.70
C HIS A 296 32.98 14.13 48.79
N LEU A 297 34.04 13.34 48.67
CA LEU A 297 34.43 12.34 49.68
C LEU A 297 35.53 12.79 50.65
N SER A 298 36.14 13.96 50.45
CA SER A 298 37.23 14.49 51.29
C SER A 298 36.78 15.44 52.42
N ARG A 299 35.48 15.79 52.53
CA ARG A 299 34.95 16.71 53.56
C ARG A 299 34.17 16.07 54.72
N ARG A 300 34.31 14.76 54.95
CA ARG A 300 33.62 14.05 56.04
C ARG A 300 34.50 13.14 56.92
N ARG A 301 35.76 13.54 57.15
CA ARG A 301 36.57 13.04 58.27
C ARG A 301 37.33 14.19 58.92
N ASP A 302 36.59 15.05 59.61
CA ASP A 302 37.11 15.84 60.73
C ASP A 302 35.93 16.50 61.43
N ARG A 303 35.34 15.76 62.37
CA ARG A 303 34.54 16.24 63.51
C ARG A 303 33.88 15.04 64.18
N ARG A 304 34.59 14.45 65.14
CA ARG A 304 34.04 13.91 66.40
C ARG A 304 35.22 13.72 67.37
N ARG A 305 35.34 14.68 68.29
CA ARG A 305 35.65 14.38 69.68
C ARG A 305 34.45 13.68 70.29
#